data_AF-A0A920RAC6-F1
#
_entry.id   AF-A0A920RAC6-F1
#
_cell.length_a   1.000
_cell.length_b   1.000
_cell.length_c   1.000
_cell.angle_alpha   90.00
_cell.angle_beta   90.00
_cell.angle_gamma   90.00
#
_symmetry.space_group_name_H-M   'P 1'
#
loop_
_entity.id
_entity.type
_entity.pdbx_description
1 polymer ?
#
loop_
_entity_poly.entity_id
_entity_poly.type
_entity_poly.pdbx_seq_one_letter_code
_entity_poly.pdbx_strand_id
1 'polypeptide(L)' 'MNILITGASSGIGKRLAIDYLKAGHVVYCCGRDLPALNQIKERFPNLAIILNFDVF' A
#
# COMPACT_ATOMS: atom_id res chain seq x y z
N MET A 1 2.52 11.28 8.59
CA MET A 1 1.26 11.57 7.88
C MET A 1 0.58 10.25 7.54
N ASN A 2 -0.74 10.27 7.38
CA ASN A 2 -1.53 9.11 6.95
C ASN A 2 -1.88 9.30 5.47
N ILE A 3 -1.53 8.33 4.62
CA ILE A 3 -1.64 8.46 3.16
C ILE A 3 -2.44 7.27 2.62
N LEU A 4 -3.48 7.53 1.83
CA LEU A 4 -4.24 6.49 1.12
C LEU A 4 -3.79 6.44 -0.34
N ILE A 5 -3.43 5.26 -0.83
CA ILE A 5 -3.05 5.05 -2.23
C ILE A 5 -3.92 3.96 -2.82
N THR A 6 -4.72 4.33 -3.83
CA THR A 6 -5.45 3.41 -4.69
C THR A 6 -4.54 2.85 -5.78
N GLY A 7 -4.74 1.60 -6.19
CA GLY A 7 -3.86 0.95 -7.17
C GLY A 7 -2.46 0.65 -6.60
N ALA A 8 -2.35 0.45 -5.29
CA ALA A 8 -1.07 0.22 -4.61
C ALA A 8 -0.44 -1.16 -4.91
N SER A 9 -1.14 -2.05 -5.60
CA SER A 9 -0.66 -3.41 -5.89
C SER A 9 0.35 -3.49 -7.04
N SER A 10 0.41 -2.50 -7.94
CA SER A 10 1.31 -2.52 -9.10
C SER A 10 1.69 -1.11 -9.59
N GLY A 11 2.60 -1.06 -10.58
CA GLY A 11 2.97 0.16 -11.30
C GLY A 11 3.38 1.33 -10.40
N ILE A 12 2.90 2.52 -10.75
CA ILE A 12 3.24 3.79 -10.08
C ILE A 12 2.69 3.81 -8.64
N GLY A 13 1.47 3.30 -8.42
CA GLY A 13 0.87 3.25 -7.09
C GLY A 13 1.70 2.43 -6.10
N LYS A 14 2.19 1.25 -6.52
CA LYS A 14 3.10 0.44 -5.70
C LYS A 14 4.40 1.15 -5.38
N ARG A 15 5.01 1.83 -6.36
CA ARG A 15 6.26 2.55 -6.15
C ARG A 15 6.08 3.70 -5.17
N LEU A 16 5.04 4.51 -5.36
CA LEU A 16 4.71 5.64 -4.49
C LEU A 16 4.44 5.19 -3.05
N ALA A 17 3.70 4.09 -2.88
CA ALA A 17 3.46 3.50 -1.55
C ALA A 17 4.75 3.11 -0.86
N ILE A 18 5.65 2.41 -1.55
CA ILE A 18 6.95 2.01 -1.00
C ILE A 18 7.80 3.23 -0.63
N ASP A 19 7.81 4.27 -1.45
CA ASP A 19 8.62 5.46 -1.21
C ASP A 19 8.14 6.23 0.05
N TYR A 20 6.83 6.36 0.25
CA TYR A 20 6.29 6.96 1.49
C TYR A 20 6.43 6.06 2.72
N LEU A 21 6.34 4.74 2.58
CA LEU A 21 6.60 3.79 3.66
C LEU A 21 8.06 3.88 4.11
N LYS A 22 9.01 3.97 3.17
CA LYS A 22 10.44 4.18 3.46
C LYS A 22 10.70 5.52 4.16
N ALA A 23 9.90 6.55 3.87
CA ALA A 23 9.95 7.83 4.57
C ALA A 23 9.33 7.79 5.99
N GLY A 24 8.85 6.64 6.46
CA GLY A 24 8.29 6.48 7.80
C GLY A 24 6.84 6.93 7.95
N HIS A 25 6.09 7.06 6.84
CA HIS A 25 4.67 7.39 6.89
C HIS A 25 3.81 6.12 6.97
N VAL A 26 2.62 6.27 7.56
CA VAL A 26 1.60 5.23 7.51
C VAL A 26 0.89 5.33 6.16
N VAL A 27 0.88 4.22 5.42
CA VAL A 27 0.28 4.13 4.10
C VAL A 27 -0.81 3.06 4.10
N TYR A 28 -2.01 3.49 3.73
CA TYR A 28 -3.15 2.63 3.45
C TYR A 28 -3.07 2.21 1.98
N CYS A 29 -2.64 0.98 1.74
CA CYS A 29 -2.45 0.41 0.41
C CYS A 29 -3.75 -0.24 -0.05
N CYS A 30 -4.40 0.37 -1.05
CA CYS A 30 -5.68 -0.08 -1.59
C CYS A 30 -5.55 -0.73 -2.97
N GLY A 31 -6.23 -1.85 -3.18
CA GLY A 31 -6.31 -2.55 -4.47
C GLY A 31 -6.93 -3.95 -4.37
N ARG A 32 -7.12 -4.60 -5.52
CA ARG A 32 -7.78 -5.91 -5.64
C ARG A 32 -6.85 -7.12 -5.49
N ASP A 33 -5.56 -6.93 -5.76
CA ASP A 33 -4.55 -7.99 -5.69
C ASP A 33 -3.99 -8.09 -4.26
N LEU A 34 -4.71 -8.82 -3.41
CA LEU A 34 -4.33 -9.08 -2.03
C LEU A 34 -2.93 -9.70 -1.88
N PRO A 35 -2.53 -10.72 -2.67
CA PRO A 35 -1.17 -11.25 -2.63
C PRO A 35 -0.11 -10.17 -2.83
N ALA A 36 -0.24 -9.32 -3.85
CA ALA A 36 0.72 -8.25 -4.09
C ALA A 36 0.74 -7.20 -2.97
N LEU A 37 -0.42 -6.89 -2.39
CA LEU A 37 -0.54 -5.96 -1.26
C LEU A 37 0.08 -6.54 0.03
N ASN A 38 -0.13 -7.82 0.31
CA ASN A 38 0.42 -8.49 1.49
C ASN A 38 1.95 -8.52 1.47
N GLN A 39 2.58 -8.66 0.30
CA GLN A 39 4.05 -8.50 0.17
C GLN A 39 4.53 -7.11 0.62
N ILE A 40 3.73 -6.06 0.45
CA ILE A 40 4.07 -4.72 0.95
C ILE A 40 3.95 -4.69 2.48
N LYS A 41 2.89 -5.29 3.04
CA LYS A 41 2.69 -5.38 4.49
C LYS A 41 3.78 -6.19 5.19
N GLU A 42 4.21 -7.31 4.62
CA GLU A 42 5.32 -8.11 5.15
C GLU A 42 6.62 -7.31 5.27
N ARG A 43 6.88 -6.42 4.30
CA ARG A 43 8.06 -5.55 4.32
C ARG A 43 7.94 -4.37 5.28
N PHE A 44 6.72 -3.90 5.55
CA PHE A 44 6.45 -2.72 6.37
C PHE A 44 5.29 -2.98 7.37
N PRO A 45 5.43 -3.95 8.30
CA PRO A 45 4.30 -4.49 9.06
C PRO A 45 3.57 -3.46 9.94
N ASN A 46 4.29 -2.43 10.38
CA ASN A 46 3.75 -1.38 11.27
C ASN A 46 3.29 -0.12 10.52
N LEU A 47 3.63 0.02 9.25
CA LEU A 47 3.38 1.24 8.47
C LEU A 47 2.42 1.00 7.29
N ALA A 48 2.35 -0.22 6.76
CA ALA A 48 1.47 -0.57 5.65
C ALA A 48 0.18 -1.22 6.16
N ILE A 49 -0.94 -0.54 5.89
CA ILE A 49 -2.29 -1.04 6.20
C ILE A 49 -2.94 -1.46 4.89
N ILE A 50 -3.34 -2.73 4.77
CA ILE A 50 -3.97 -3.25 3.55
C ILE A 50 -5.47 -3.01 3.62
N LEU A 51 -5.98 -2.33 2.60
CA LEU A 51 -7.41 -2.17 2.37
C LEU A 51 -7.76 -2.85 1.05
N ASN A 52 -8.58 -3.89 1.11
CA ASN A 52 -9.08 -4.55 -0.08
C ASN A 52 -10.56 -4.20 -0.25
N PHE A 53 -10.83 -3.28 -1.16
CA PHE A 53 -12.17 -2.98 -1.61
C PHE A 53 -12.14 -2.60 -3.08
N ASP A 54 -13.21 -2.98 -3.79
CA ASP A 54 -13.42 -2.53 -5.16
C ASP A 54 -14.02 -1.12 -5.13
N VAL A 55 -13.45 -0.24 -5.93
CA VAL A 55 -13.97 1.14 -6.12
C VAL A 55 -14.78 1.25 -7.41
N PHE A 56 -14.97 0.12 -8.11
CA PHE A 56 -15.78 -0.01 -9.32
C PHE A 56 -16.70 -1.22 -9.21
#